data_AF-A0ABD5QC63-F1
#
_entry.id   AF-A0ABD5QC63-F1
#
_cell.length_a   1.000
_cell.length_b   1.000
_cell.length_c   1.000
_cell.angle_alpha   90.00
_cell.angle_beta   90.00
_cell.angle_gamma   90.00
#
_symmetry.space_group_name_H-M   'P 1'
#
loop_
_entity.id
_entity.type
_entity.pdbx_description
1 polymer ?
#
loop_
_entity_poly.entity_id
_entity_poly.type
_entity_poly.pdbx_seq_one_letter_code
_entity_poly.pdbx_strand_id
1 'polypeptide(L)'
;MALEESYTPRVDVVWYLDLRELGLDTTQLSDYFGFEDDEQYRRFPLVAFEIEASDPTTKTMTADLANLQAIGAPIGILIVDEEREGGLYRRGKRIVRTFRQLHGHTNCLCLDRSHLTDLVNREWGGSTDQPAFEHDISEGAGGEKEWSTRTRRQLADMGKEMGFVVKEDWIPDDLSQAYDRHRDLWQEADGTTDHEQYAWDPEGERKTFRGWRTYYTGSKIDLTWTMPYPASFKEFLTAVVDLDPDFETHTPLLREAESLHPLYGFELESSAGKHAAGGVLNLGAYPTVGQIVVPNETKRRRIETKIETYEQALGIRNVETQVMDHD
;
A
#
# COMPACT_ATOMS: atom_id res chain seq x y z
N MET A 1 21.19 -18.64 -1.85
CA MET A 1 22.65 -18.47 -1.66
C MET A 1 23.14 -17.40 -2.65
N ALA A 2 23.05 -16.14 -2.22
CA ALA A 2 23.43 -14.89 -2.92
C ALA A 2 23.19 -13.65 -2.02
N LEU A 3 22.41 -13.80 -0.94
CA LEU A 3 22.02 -12.71 -0.04
C LEU A 3 23.13 -12.21 0.89
N GLU A 4 24.14 -13.02 1.24
CA GLU A 4 25.17 -12.64 2.23
C GLU A 4 26.11 -11.51 1.76
N GLU A 5 26.26 -11.30 0.44
CA GLU A 5 27.01 -10.17 -0.13
C GLU A 5 26.10 -9.13 -0.82
N SER A 6 24.78 -9.29 -0.70
CA SER A 6 23.83 -8.37 -1.34
C SER A 6 23.73 -7.05 -0.58
N TYR A 7 23.61 -5.95 -1.32
CA TYR A 7 23.33 -4.65 -0.73
C TYR A 7 22.03 -4.70 0.09
N THR A 8 22.12 -4.32 1.35
CA THR A 8 20.96 -4.15 2.22
C THR A 8 20.52 -2.69 2.15
N PRO A 9 19.28 -2.39 1.75
CA PRO A 9 18.74 -1.04 1.79
C PRO A 9 18.91 -0.43 3.19
N ARG A 10 19.32 0.83 3.23
CA ARG A 10 19.46 1.60 4.47
C ARG A 10 18.76 2.92 4.27
N VAL A 11 18.16 3.42 5.34
CA VAL A 11 17.53 4.73 5.39
C VAL A 11 17.99 5.43 6.67
N ASP A 12 18.06 6.76 6.66
CA ASP A 12 18.57 7.54 7.79
C ASP A 12 17.70 7.44 9.05
N VAL A 13 16.37 7.51 8.89
CA VAL A 13 15.42 7.49 10.01
C VAL A 13 14.19 6.67 9.65
N VAL A 14 13.67 5.90 10.61
CA VAL A 14 12.39 5.21 10.50
C VAL A 14 11.52 5.57 11.70
N TRP A 15 10.28 5.97 11.43
CA TRP A 15 9.24 6.08 12.44
C TRP A 15 8.49 4.77 12.51
N TYR A 16 8.48 4.19 13.70
CA TYR A 16 7.76 2.96 13.97
C TYR A 16 6.47 3.25 14.72
N LEU A 17 5.41 2.53 14.35
CA LEU A 17 4.17 2.46 15.11
C LEU A 17 4.17 1.16 15.91
N ASP A 18 3.96 1.27 17.23
CA ASP A 18 3.72 0.09 18.06
C ASP A 18 2.28 -0.38 17.80
N LEU A 19 2.14 -1.59 17.25
CA LEU A 19 0.83 -2.14 16.89
C LEU A 19 -0.12 -2.25 18.09
N ARG A 20 0.40 -2.33 19.33
CA ARG A 20 -0.41 -2.37 20.55
C ARG A 20 -1.05 -1.02 20.89
N GLU A 21 -0.47 0.09 20.42
CA GLU A 21 -1.09 1.42 20.57
C GLU A 21 -2.35 1.54 19.71
N LEU A 22 -2.44 0.73 18.65
CA LEU A 22 -3.67 0.53 17.89
C LEU A 22 -4.59 -0.54 18.50
N GLY A 23 -4.25 -1.07 19.68
CA GLY A 23 -4.95 -2.14 20.38
C GLY A 23 -4.96 -3.49 19.67
N LEU A 24 -3.95 -3.75 18.82
CA LEU A 24 -3.77 -5.06 18.21
C LEU A 24 -3.16 -6.06 19.20
N ASP A 25 -3.68 -7.28 19.21
CA ASP A 25 -3.10 -8.39 19.99
C ASP A 25 -1.86 -8.95 19.26
N THR A 26 -0.69 -8.39 19.57
CA THR A 26 0.56 -8.80 18.94
C THR A 26 1.00 -10.21 19.37
N THR A 27 0.55 -10.73 20.50
CA THR A 27 0.88 -12.09 20.93
C THR A 27 0.13 -13.10 20.07
N GLN A 28 -1.18 -12.92 19.88
CA GLN A 28 -1.95 -13.79 18.98
C GLN A 28 -1.46 -13.67 17.53
N LEU A 29 -1.06 -12.46 17.10
CA LEU A 29 -0.46 -12.23 15.79
C LEU A 29 0.84 -13.04 15.61
N SER A 30 1.75 -12.95 16.58
CA SER A 30 3.00 -13.72 16.60
C SER A 30 2.74 -15.23 16.55
N ASP A 31 1.75 -15.72 17.30
CA ASP A 31 1.36 -17.14 17.29
C ASP A 31 0.85 -17.58 15.91
N TYR A 32 0.04 -16.77 15.24
CA TYR A 32 -0.49 -17.09 13.91
C TYR A 32 0.61 -17.19 12.84
N PHE A 33 1.54 -16.24 12.84
CA PHE A 33 2.60 -16.20 11.84
C PHE A 33 3.85 -17.01 12.23
N GLY A 34 3.94 -17.49 13.47
CA GLY A 34 5.06 -18.30 13.95
C GLY A 34 6.35 -17.49 14.16
N PHE A 35 6.23 -16.22 14.54
CA PHE A 35 7.37 -15.38 14.90
C PHE A 35 7.50 -15.27 16.42
N GLU A 36 8.70 -15.04 16.93
CA GLU A 36 8.86 -14.67 18.34
C GLU A 36 8.24 -13.28 18.57
N ASP A 37 7.50 -13.11 19.67
CA ASP A 37 6.90 -11.82 20.07
C ASP A 37 7.98 -10.87 20.65
N ASP A 38 8.96 -10.53 19.81
CA ASP A 38 10.03 -9.59 20.12
C ASP A 38 9.63 -8.12 19.88
N GLU A 39 10.44 -7.17 20.35
CA GLU A 39 10.15 -5.74 20.15
C GLU A 39 10.16 -5.31 18.67
N GLN A 40 10.81 -6.07 17.79
CA GLN A 40 10.98 -5.70 16.39
C GLN A 40 9.72 -6.02 15.58
N TYR A 41 9.07 -7.15 15.83
CA TYR A 41 7.82 -7.53 15.13
C TYR A 41 6.60 -6.73 15.60
N ARG A 42 6.64 -6.15 16.81
CA ARG A 42 5.61 -5.21 17.30
C ARG A 42 5.65 -3.83 16.63
N ARG A 43 6.80 -3.49 16.02
CA ARG A 43 7.08 -2.16 15.48
C ARG A 43 6.89 -2.15 13.98
N PHE A 44 5.75 -1.64 13.54
CA PHE A 44 5.45 -1.46 12.13
C PHE A 44 6.18 -0.23 11.58
N PRO A 45 7.02 -0.33 10.54
CA PRO A 45 7.66 0.84 9.93
C PRO A 45 6.62 1.67 9.19
N LEU A 46 6.27 2.83 9.73
CA LEU A 46 5.20 3.68 9.19
C LEU A 46 5.74 4.70 8.18
N VAL A 47 6.88 5.33 8.51
CA VAL A 47 7.54 6.33 7.65
C VAL A 47 9.03 6.07 7.64
N ALA A 48 9.64 6.12 6.45
CA ALA A 48 11.08 6.12 6.30
C ALA A 48 11.56 7.46 5.74
N PHE A 49 12.74 7.91 6.17
CA PHE A 49 13.34 9.17 5.75
C PHE A 49 14.75 8.95 5.24
N GLU A 50 15.08 9.67 4.16
CA GLU A 50 16.45 9.87 3.68
C GLU A 50 16.72 11.37 3.68
N ILE A 51 17.84 11.79 4.26
CA ILE A 51 18.17 13.20 4.49
C ILE A 51 19.38 13.57 3.63
N GLU A 52 19.11 14.19 2.49
CA GLU A 52 20.14 14.62 1.56
C GLU A 52 20.52 16.08 1.76
N ALA A 53 21.45 16.28 2.68
CA ALA A 53 21.89 17.60 3.14
C ALA A 53 23.20 18.08 2.51
N SER A 54 23.86 17.37 1.58
CA SER A 54 25.11 17.86 0.97
C SER A 54 25.39 17.36 -0.44
N ASP A 55 25.33 18.27 -1.41
CA ASP A 55 25.68 18.08 -2.84
C ASP A 55 25.22 16.74 -3.46
N PRO A 56 23.96 16.30 -3.24
CA PRO A 56 23.51 15.02 -3.73
C PRO A 56 23.44 15.01 -5.26
N THR A 57 24.05 13.99 -5.86
CA THR A 57 23.87 13.76 -7.29
C THR A 57 22.45 13.23 -7.54
N THR A 58 21.92 13.43 -8.76
CA THR A 58 20.65 12.79 -9.17
C THR A 58 20.69 11.27 -8.98
N LYS A 59 21.86 10.64 -9.13
CA LYS A 59 22.03 9.20 -8.92
C LYS A 59 21.88 8.82 -7.45
N THR A 60 22.41 9.64 -6.54
CA THR A 60 22.30 9.45 -5.10
C THR A 60 20.83 9.51 -4.67
N MET A 61 20.14 10.62 -4.96
CA MET A 61 18.70 10.76 -4.67
C MET A 61 17.83 9.65 -5.29
N THR A 62 18.23 9.11 -6.44
CA THR A 62 17.51 7.97 -7.04
C THR A 62 17.74 6.67 -6.26
N ALA A 63 18.96 6.45 -5.76
CA ALA A 63 19.27 5.33 -4.89
C ALA A 63 18.55 5.44 -3.54
N ASP A 64 18.47 6.64 -2.97
CA ASP A 64 17.76 6.91 -1.71
C ASP A 64 16.26 6.62 -1.85
N LEU A 65 15.64 7.04 -2.96
CA LEU A 65 14.25 6.66 -3.26
C LEU A 65 14.06 5.16 -3.43
N ALA A 66 15.04 4.47 -4.03
CA ALA A 66 14.99 3.00 -4.12
C ALA A 66 15.11 2.35 -2.74
N ASN A 67 15.91 2.90 -1.83
CA ASN A 67 15.99 2.44 -0.45
C ASN A 67 14.68 2.66 0.30
N LEU A 68 14.10 3.87 0.18
CA LEU A 68 12.80 4.22 0.76
C LEU A 68 11.68 3.30 0.28
N GLN A 69 11.70 2.87 -0.99
CA GLN A 69 10.73 1.91 -1.49
C GLN A 69 11.01 0.49 -0.97
N ALA A 70 12.29 0.10 -0.88
CA ALA A 70 12.68 -1.26 -0.51
C ALA A 70 12.54 -1.57 0.99
N ILE A 71 12.51 -0.55 1.87
CA ILE A 71 12.42 -0.73 3.33
C ILE A 71 11.03 -1.22 3.79
N GLY A 72 10.01 -1.12 2.93
CA GLY A 72 8.66 -1.61 3.21
C GLY A 72 7.76 -0.67 4.03
N ALA A 73 8.23 0.55 4.33
CA ALA A 73 7.39 1.57 4.97
C ALA A 73 6.32 2.10 3.99
N PRO A 74 5.07 2.31 4.42
CA PRO A 74 4.01 2.85 3.55
C PRO A 74 4.33 4.22 2.96
N ILE A 75 5.04 5.07 3.70
CA ILE A 75 5.43 6.42 3.27
C ILE A 75 6.96 6.54 3.31
N GLY A 76 7.55 7.04 2.22
CA GLY A 76 8.96 7.37 2.14
C GLY A 76 9.14 8.87 1.96
N ILE A 77 10.08 9.49 2.65
CA ILE A 77 10.31 10.94 2.57
C ILE A 77 11.77 11.21 2.28
N LEU A 78 12.04 11.74 1.09
CA LEU A 78 13.33 12.33 0.75
C LEU A 78 13.34 13.79 1.22
N ILE A 79 14.23 14.13 2.14
CA ILE A 79 14.44 15.49 2.62
C ILE A 79 15.65 16.08 1.88
N VAL A 80 15.50 17.27 1.33
CA VAL A 80 16.58 18.01 0.68
C VAL A 80 16.75 19.40 1.31
N ASP A 81 17.89 20.05 1.06
CA ASP A 81 18.19 21.39 1.59
C ASP A 81 18.43 22.39 0.45
N GLU A 82 17.35 23.04 -0.01
CA GLU A 82 17.38 24.05 -1.08
C GLU A 82 18.21 25.29 -0.73
N GLU A 83 18.29 25.64 0.57
CA GLU A 83 19.09 26.77 1.04
C GLU A 83 20.59 26.52 0.81
N ARG A 84 21.02 25.27 0.95
CA ARG A 84 22.42 24.87 0.80
C ARG A 84 22.82 24.67 -0.66
N GLU A 85 21.98 24.05 -1.49
CA GLU A 85 22.15 23.98 -2.94
C GLU A 85 20.83 24.28 -3.67
N GLY A 86 20.81 25.39 -4.40
CA GLY A 86 19.65 25.79 -5.18
C GLY A 86 19.28 24.79 -6.28
N GLY A 87 17.99 24.47 -6.37
CA GLY A 87 17.38 23.58 -7.33
C GLY A 87 17.28 22.12 -6.89
N LEU A 88 17.69 21.78 -5.66
CA LEU A 88 17.54 20.43 -5.11
C LEU A 88 16.08 20.03 -4.93
N TYR A 89 15.22 20.92 -4.41
CA TYR A 89 13.80 20.61 -4.24
C TYR A 89 13.13 20.30 -5.57
N ARG A 90 13.36 21.14 -6.58
CA ARG A 90 12.87 20.89 -7.95
C ARG A 90 13.42 19.59 -8.53
N ARG A 91 14.69 19.26 -8.26
CA ARG A 91 15.34 18.03 -8.75
C ARG A 91 14.73 16.80 -8.07
N GLY A 92 14.58 16.80 -6.75
CA GLY A 92 13.94 15.72 -5.99
C GLY A 92 12.50 15.46 -6.43
N LYS A 93 11.67 16.51 -6.56
CA LYS A 93 10.30 16.37 -7.10
C LYS A 93 10.27 15.77 -8.51
N ARG A 94 11.22 16.14 -9.38
CA ARG A 94 11.35 15.51 -10.72
C ARG A 94 11.72 14.04 -10.63
N ILE A 95 12.65 13.67 -9.77
CA ILE A 95 13.07 12.27 -9.59
C ILE A 95 11.89 11.46 -9.07
N VAL A 96 11.15 11.94 -8.06
CA VAL A 96 9.95 11.25 -7.55
C VAL A 96 8.94 11.01 -8.68
N ARG A 97 8.65 12.02 -9.52
CA ARG A 97 7.76 11.85 -10.69
C ARG A 97 8.29 10.85 -11.70
N THR A 98 9.58 10.90 -12.04
CA THR A 98 10.22 9.94 -12.94
C THR A 98 10.17 8.52 -12.39
N PHE A 99 10.44 8.37 -11.10
CA PHE A 99 10.42 7.10 -10.40
C PHE A 99 9.02 6.49 -10.45
N ARG A 100 7.98 7.29 -10.15
CA ARG A 100 6.58 6.87 -10.26
C ARG A 100 6.18 6.46 -11.68
N GLN A 101 6.67 7.19 -12.68
CA GLN A 101 6.39 6.90 -14.09
C GLN A 101 7.03 5.58 -14.57
N LEU A 102 8.22 5.25 -14.05
CA LEU A 102 9.01 4.10 -14.52
C LEU A 102 8.77 2.83 -13.71
N HIS A 103 8.59 2.96 -12.40
CA HIS A 103 8.53 1.83 -11.46
C HIS A 103 7.12 1.63 -10.87
N GLY A 104 6.15 2.41 -11.36
CA GLY A 104 4.81 2.41 -10.83
C GLY A 104 4.67 3.31 -9.61
N HIS A 105 3.45 3.36 -9.11
CA HIS A 105 3.05 4.28 -8.08
C HIS A 105 3.79 4.04 -6.75
N THR A 106 4.25 5.12 -6.11
CA THR A 106 4.88 5.09 -4.78
C THR A 106 4.36 6.22 -3.93
N ASN A 107 4.26 5.99 -2.62
CA ASN A 107 4.03 7.04 -1.62
C ASN A 107 5.35 7.68 -1.15
N CYS A 108 6.35 7.75 -2.04
CA CYS A 108 7.55 8.52 -1.78
C CYS A 108 7.29 10.00 -2.06
N LEU A 109 7.73 10.86 -1.14
CA LEU A 109 7.59 12.30 -1.18
C LEU A 109 8.98 12.97 -1.17
N CYS A 110 9.00 14.24 -1.56
CA CYS A 110 10.19 15.08 -1.48
C CYS A 110 9.83 16.35 -0.70
N LEU A 111 10.50 16.60 0.41
CA LEU A 111 10.31 17.79 1.26
C LEU A 111 11.61 18.59 1.33
N ASP A 112 11.49 19.90 1.47
CA ASP A 112 12.62 20.76 1.79
C ASP A 112 12.85 20.83 3.32
N ARG A 113 14.08 21.17 3.73
CA ARG A 113 14.44 21.40 5.14
C ARG A 113 13.53 22.42 5.82
N SER A 114 13.09 23.46 5.11
CA SER A 114 12.14 24.44 5.64
C SER A 114 10.77 23.84 5.95
N HIS A 115 10.25 22.97 5.06
CA HIS A 115 9.01 22.22 5.29
C HIS A 115 9.11 21.36 6.54
N LEU A 116 10.23 20.65 6.72
CA LEU A 116 10.46 19.85 7.92
C LEU A 116 10.51 20.73 9.18
N THR A 117 11.15 21.88 9.10
CA THR A 117 11.21 22.85 10.21
C THR A 117 9.81 23.31 10.60
N ASP A 118 8.96 23.61 9.64
CA ASP A 118 7.57 23.99 9.88
C ASP A 118 6.79 22.85 10.55
N LEU A 119 6.93 21.62 10.05
CA LEU A 119 6.25 20.44 10.60
C LEU A 119 6.70 20.14 12.04
N VAL A 120 8.00 20.19 12.33
CA VAL A 120 8.54 19.92 13.69
C VAL A 120 8.04 20.94 14.71
N ASN A 121 7.75 22.17 14.29
CA ASN A 121 7.26 23.22 15.17
C ASN A 121 5.72 23.19 15.37
N ARG A 122 5.00 22.28 14.72
CA ARG A 122 3.55 22.10 14.94
C ARG A 122 3.29 21.25 16.17
N GLU A 123 2.17 21.53 16.83
CA GLU A 123 1.59 20.63 17.83
C GLU A 123 0.73 19.59 17.10
N TRP A 124 0.92 18.32 17.46
CA TRP A 124 0.18 17.20 16.88
C TRP A 124 -0.83 16.67 17.89
N GLY A 125 -2.06 16.43 17.44
CA GLY A 125 -3.12 15.82 18.22
C GLY A 125 -2.72 14.41 18.67
N GLY A 126 -2.38 14.27 19.94
CA GLY A 126 -2.22 12.96 20.56
C GLY A 126 -3.58 12.38 20.88
N SER A 127 -4.11 11.50 20.02
CA SER A 127 -5.24 10.65 20.39
C SER A 127 -4.87 9.19 20.14
N THR A 128 -5.01 8.40 21.20
CA THR A 128 -5.00 6.94 21.18
C THR A 128 -6.42 6.39 21.03
N ASP A 129 -7.42 7.23 20.76
CA ASP A 129 -8.79 6.78 20.61
C ASP A 129 -8.88 5.93 19.35
N GLN A 130 -9.22 4.65 19.54
CA GLN A 130 -9.53 3.77 18.44
C GLN A 130 -10.77 4.30 17.74
N PRO A 131 -10.73 4.56 16.43
CA PRO A 131 -11.94 4.88 15.70
C PRO A 131 -12.88 3.68 15.77
N ALA A 132 -14.16 3.93 16.03
CA ALA A 132 -15.17 2.89 15.95
C ALA A 132 -15.38 2.55 14.46
N PHE A 133 -14.91 1.37 14.03
CA PHE A 133 -15.10 0.90 12.67
C PHE A 133 -16.26 -0.10 12.60
N GLU A 134 -17.15 0.11 11.64
CA GLU A 134 -18.13 -0.90 11.26
C GLU A 134 -17.42 -2.03 10.51
N HIS A 135 -17.62 -3.25 11.00
CA HIS A 135 -17.18 -4.46 10.31
C HIS A 135 -18.16 -4.79 9.20
N ASP A 136 -17.87 -4.32 7.98
CA ASP A 136 -18.64 -4.69 6.79
C ASP A 136 -18.25 -6.09 6.32
N ILE A 137 -19.04 -7.09 6.72
CA ILE A 137 -18.99 -8.42 6.11
C ILE A 137 -19.99 -8.44 4.96
N SER A 138 -19.53 -8.69 3.74
CA SER A 138 -20.44 -9.01 2.65
C SER A 138 -20.89 -10.47 2.75
N GLU A 139 -22.15 -10.75 2.45
CA GLU A 139 -22.52 -12.14 2.15
C GLU A 139 -21.84 -12.50 0.83
N GLY A 140 -20.81 -13.36 0.91
CA GLY A 140 -19.95 -13.72 -0.22
C GLY A 140 -20.71 -14.01 -1.52
N ALA A 141 -20.07 -13.72 -2.66
CA ALA A 141 -20.68 -13.91 -3.96
C ALA A 141 -21.05 -15.39 -4.17
N GLY A 142 -22.34 -15.65 -4.42
CA GLY A 142 -22.86 -17.01 -4.63
C GLY A 142 -22.05 -17.80 -5.66
N GLY A 143 -21.50 -18.94 -5.24
CA GLY A 143 -20.66 -19.81 -6.07
C GLY A 143 -19.39 -20.33 -5.39
N GLU A 144 -19.06 -19.79 -4.21
CA GLU A 144 -17.91 -20.24 -3.42
C GLU A 144 -18.04 -21.66 -2.89
N LYS A 145 -16.90 -22.35 -2.82
CA LYS A 145 -16.83 -23.69 -2.23
C LYS A 145 -16.91 -23.58 -0.71
N GLU A 146 -17.47 -24.60 -0.07
CA GLU A 146 -17.62 -24.67 1.39
C GLU A 146 -16.30 -24.37 2.14
N TRP A 147 -15.18 -24.90 1.66
CA TRP A 147 -13.85 -24.62 2.20
C TRP A 147 -13.51 -23.12 2.20
N SER A 148 -13.69 -22.41 1.08
CA SER A 148 -13.32 -20.98 1.00
C SER A 148 -14.20 -20.13 1.93
N THR A 149 -15.50 -20.44 2.01
CA THR A 149 -16.41 -19.73 2.92
C THR A 149 -16.05 -19.98 4.39
N ARG A 150 -15.71 -21.22 4.77
CA ARG A 150 -15.30 -21.55 6.14
C ARG A 150 -13.97 -20.90 6.51
N THR A 151 -12.98 -20.98 5.62
CA THR A 151 -11.66 -20.35 5.80
C THR A 151 -11.78 -18.83 5.90
N ARG A 152 -12.58 -18.19 5.03
CA ARG A 152 -12.80 -16.74 5.10
C ARG A 152 -13.35 -16.33 6.45
N ARG A 153 -14.39 -17.01 6.94
CA ARG A 153 -14.98 -16.74 8.25
C ARG A 153 -13.96 -16.89 9.38
N GLN A 154 -13.20 -17.98 9.38
CA GLN A 154 -12.16 -18.19 10.40
C GLN A 154 -11.13 -17.04 10.41
N LEU A 155 -10.63 -16.64 9.23
CA LEU A 155 -9.68 -15.53 9.12
C LEU A 155 -10.32 -14.19 9.50
N ALA A 156 -11.58 -13.97 9.15
CA ALA A 156 -12.30 -12.75 9.51
C ALA A 156 -12.52 -12.64 11.02
N ASP A 157 -12.93 -13.74 11.67
CA ASP A 157 -13.14 -13.78 13.12
C ASP A 157 -11.82 -13.59 13.86
N MET A 158 -10.76 -14.29 13.43
CA MET A 158 -9.42 -14.14 13.99
C MET A 158 -8.89 -12.71 13.85
N GLY A 159 -9.05 -12.08 12.67
CA GLY A 159 -8.63 -10.69 12.48
C GLY A 159 -9.36 -9.72 13.41
N LYS A 160 -10.66 -9.91 13.64
CA LYS A 160 -11.44 -9.09 14.58
C LYS A 160 -11.02 -9.31 16.03
N GLU A 161 -10.81 -10.56 16.43
CA GLU A 161 -10.31 -10.90 17.77
C GLU A 161 -8.95 -10.25 18.04
N MET A 162 -8.08 -10.20 17.03
CA MET A 162 -6.78 -9.52 17.08
C MET A 162 -6.87 -7.98 17.02
N GLY A 163 -8.05 -7.40 16.83
CA GLY A 163 -8.27 -5.95 16.80
C GLY A 163 -8.22 -5.28 15.41
N PHE A 164 -8.14 -6.05 14.32
CA PHE A 164 -8.14 -5.48 12.97
C PHE A 164 -9.52 -5.04 12.50
N VAL A 165 -9.53 -4.05 11.61
CA VAL A 165 -10.68 -3.73 10.77
C VAL A 165 -10.66 -4.67 9.57
N VAL A 166 -11.54 -5.66 9.61
CA VAL A 166 -11.65 -6.67 8.55
C VAL A 166 -12.55 -6.19 7.42
N LYS A 167 -12.08 -6.31 6.17
CA LYS A 167 -12.84 -6.03 4.94
C LYS A 167 -12.85 -7.26 4.03
N GLU A 168 -14.01 -7.62 3.50
CA GLU A 168 -14.18 -8.68 2.49
C GLU A 168 -14.33 -8.08 1.09
N ASP A 169 -13.93 -8.83 0.06
CA ASP A 169 -14.03 -8.39 -1.34
C ASP A 169 -13.39 -7.00 -1.57
N TRP A 170 -12.31 -6.72 -0.84
CA TRP A 170 -11.74 -5.39 -0.72
C TRP A 170 -11.12 -4.96 -2.04
N ILE A 171 -11.42 -3.73 -2.46
CA ILE A 171 -10.77 -3.08 -3.59
C ILE A 171 -10.05 -1.85 -3.04
N PRO A 172 -8.76 -1.68 -3.33
CA PRO A 172 -8.00 -0.51 -2.91
C PRO A 172 -8.63 0.80 -3.40
N ASP A 173 -8.67 1.79 -2.52
CA ASP A 173 -9.17 3.13 -2.82
C ASP A 173 -8.33 3.86 -3.87
N ASP A 174 -7.09 3.39 -4.10
CA ASP A 174 -6.14 3.92 -5.08
C ASP A 174 -6.76 4.06 -6.48
N LEU A 175 -7.65 3.13 -6.88
CA LEU A 175 -8.30 3.14 -8.19
C LEU A 175 -9.39 4.22 -8.30
N SER A 176 -10.17 4.41 -7.23
CA SER A 176 -11.14 5.51 -7.17
C SER A 176 -10.43 6.86 -7.19
N GLN A 177 -9.39 7.03 -6.37
CA GLN A 177 -8.63 8.28 -6.29
C GLN A 177 -7.93 8.58 -7.62
N ALA A 178 -7.34 7.58 -8.28
CA ALA A 178 -6.76 7.77 -9.60
C ALA A 178 -7.80 8.22 -10.64
N TYR A 179 -9.02 7.67 -10.58
CA TYR A 179 -10.10 8.08 -11.46
C TYR A 179 -10.57 9.51 -11.17
N ASP A 180 -10.73 9.88 -9.90
CA ASP A 180 -11.13 11.23 -9.51
C ASP A 180 -10.12 12.27 -10.00
N ARG A 181 -8.82 12.00 -9.85
CA ARG A 181 -7.76 12.87 -10.41
C ARG A 181 -7.84 13.02 -11.93
N HIS A 182 -8.06 11.93 -12.67
CA HIS A 182 -8.24 12.01 -14.12
C HIS A 182 -9.47 12.81 -14.51
N ARG A 183 -10.59 12.61 -13.80
CA ARG A 183 -11.83 13.35 -14.02
C ARG A 183 -11.64 14.84 -13.80
N ASP A 184 -10.99 15.24 -12.70
CA ASP A 184 -10.81 16.63 -12.36
C ASP A 184 -9.92 17.34 -13.40
N LEU A 185 -8.85 16.67 -13.88
CA LEU A 185 -8.04 17.16 -15.00
C LEU A 185 -8.85 17.34 -16.30
N TRP A 186 -9.83 16.47 -16.59
CA TRP A 186 -10.69 16.62 -17.77
C TRP A 186 -11.61 17.83 -17.64
N GLN A 187 -12.13 18.10 -16.44
CA GLN A 187 -13.02 19.23 -16.18
C GLN A 187 -12.29 20.57 -16.36
N GLU A 188 -11.00 20.62 -16.05
CA GLU A 188 -10.17 21.81 -16.23
C GLU A 188 -9.78 22.08 -17.70
N ALA A 189 -9.71 21.04 -18.54
CA ALA A 189 -8.95 21.10 -19.79
C ALA A 189 -9.66 21.72 -21.00
N ASP A 190 -10.99 21.61 -21.18
CA ASP A 190 -11.59 22.12 -22.44
C ASP A 190 -13.11 22.38 -22.48
N GLY A 191 -13.81 22.33 -21.34
CA GLY A 191 -15.27 22.59 -21.32
C GLY A 191 -16.11 21.60 -22.14
N THR A 192 -15.54 20.46 -22.55
CA THR A 192 -16.24 19.36 -23.23
C THR A 192 -16.26 18.12 -22.33
N THR A 193 -17.28 17.27 -22.49
CA THR A 193 -17.40 15.99 -21.76
C THR A 193 -16.94 14.79 -22.59
N ASP A 194 -16.24 15.01 -23.70
CA ASP A 194 -15.83 13.94 -24.63
C ASP A 194 -14.81 12.98 -23.98
N HIS A 195 -14.02 13.47 -23.03
CA HIS A 195 -13.10 12.67 -22.22
C HIS A 195 -13.81 11.70 -21.26
N GLU A 196 -15.09 11.95 -20.96
CA GLU A 196 -15.90 11.07 -20.12
C GLU A 196 -16.47 9.88 -20.90
N GLN A 197 -16.13 9.71 -22.18
CA GLN A 197 -16.66 8.66 -23.05
C GLN A 197 -15.58 7.72 -23.60
N TYR A 198 -15.87 6.42 -23.62
CA TYR A 198 -15.02 5.39 -24.20
C TYR A 198 -15.72 4.62 -25.32
N ALA A 199 -14.91 4.04 -26.22
CA ALA A 199 -15.40 3.09 -27.21
C ALA A 199 -15.87 1.82 -26.49
N TRP A 200 -17.17 1.54 -26.57
CA TRP A 200 -17.77 0.30 -26.07
C TRP A 200 -17.63 -0.83 -27.10
N ASP A 201 -17.75 -0.48 -28.37
CA ASP A 201 -17.57 -1.36 -29.52
C ASP A 201 -16.55 -0.73 -30.47
N PRO A 202 -15.56 -1.48 -31.00
CA PRO A 202 -14.70 -0.98 -32.07
C PRO A 202 -15.46 -0.44 -33.30
N GLU A 203 -16.71 -0.83 -33.53
CA GLU A 203 -17.57 -0.34 -34.63
C GLU A 203 -18.21 1.03 -34.38
N GLY A 204 -18.00 1.64 -33.20
CA GLY A 204 -18.27 3.07 -32.96
C GLY A 204 -19.28 3.39 -31.88
N GLU A 205 -19.85 2.40 -31.17
CA GLU A 205 -20.65 2.69 -29.98
C GLU A 205 -19.75 3.31 -28.91
N ARG A 206 -20.15 4.48 -28.39
CA ARG A 206 -19.49 5.13 -27.26
C ARG A 206 -20.40 5.13 -26.03
N LYS A 207 -19.81 4.95 -24.85
CA LYS A 207 -20.50 5.03 -23.56
C LYS A 207 -19.79 5.98 -22.62
N THR A 208 -20.54 6.58 -21.71
CA THR A 208 -20.02 7.43 -20.65
C THR A 208 -19.54 6.59 -19.46
N PHE A 209 -18.42 6.97 -18.87
CA PHE A 209 -18.00 6.44 -17.58
C PHE A 209 -19.01 6.84 -16.50
N ARG A 210 -19.47 5.88 -15.68
CA ARG A 210 -20.40 6.10 -14.56
C ARG A 210 -19.70 6.08 -13.20
N GLY A 211 -18.40 6.36 -13.21
CA GLY A 211 -17.50 6.23 -12.06
C GLY A 211 -16.34 5.27 -12.33
N TRP A 212 -15.44 5.18 -11.36
CA TRP A 212 -14.16 4.48 -11.52
C TRP A 212 -14.31 3.02 -11.95
N ARG A 213 -15.37 2.30 -11.52
CA ARG A 213 -15.61 0.89 -11.89
C ARG A 213 -15.91 0.65 -13.37
N THR A 214 -16.29 1.70 -14.09
CA THR A 214 -16.47 1.63 -15.55
C THR A 214 -15.21 2.03 -16.31
N TYR A 215 -14.25 2.66 -15.62
CA TYR A 215 -12.99 3.11 -16.17
C TYR A 215 -11.87 2.09 -15.92
N TYR A 216 -11.76 1.61 -14.68
CA TYR A 216 -10.82 0.59 -14.23
C TYR A 216 -11.53 -0.72 -13.89
N THR A 217 -10.80 -1.82 -14.05
CA THR A 217 -11.21 -3.11 -13.46
C THR A 217 -10.58 -3.22 -12.08
N GLY A 218 -11.40 -3.31 -11.04
CA GLY A 218 -10.93 -3.57 -9.68
C GLY A 218 -10.70 -5.06 -9.45
N SER A 219 -9.46 -5.46 -9.18
CA SER A 219 -9.13 -6.79 -8.70
C SER A 219 -9.39 -6.84 -7.19
N LYS A 220 -10.42 -7.59 -6.80
CA LYS A 220 -10.78 -7.75 -5.38
C LYS A 220 -9.77 -8.67 -4.68
N ILE A 221 -9.43 -8.33 -3.45
CA ILE A 221 -8.78 -9.23 -2.50
C ILE A 221 -9.88 -9.87 -1.65
N ASP A 222 -9.91 -11.20 -1.54
CA ASP A 222 -10.99 -11.92 -0.85
C ASP A 222 -11.23 -11.43 0.59
N LEU A 223 -10.15 -11.20 1.33
CA LEU A 223 -10.18 -10.69 2.70
C LEU A 223 -8.97 -9.80 2.96
N THR A 224 -9.14 -8.72 3.70
CA THR A 224 -8.05 -7.84 4.12
C THR A 224 -8.20 -7.48 5.59
N TRP A 225 -7.13 -7.61 6.36
CA TRP A 225 -7.00 -7.04 7.69
C TRP A 225 -6.34 -5.69 7.58
N THR A 226 -7.09 -4.66 7.95
CA THR A 226 -6.67 -3.28 7.84
C THR A 226 -6.55 -2.63 9.21
N MET A 227 -5.74 -1.58 9.29
CA MET A 227 -5.58 -0.78 10.50
C MET A 227 -5.70 0.71 10.16
N PRO A 228 -6.27 1.53 11.06
CA PRO A 228 -6.27 2.97 10.88
C PRO A 228 -4.85 3.53 11.05
N TYR A 229 -4.60 4.66 10.42
CA TYR A 229 -3.49 5.51 10.81
C TYR A 229 -3.79 6.25 12.13
N PRO A 230 -2.79 6.44 13.01
CA PRO A 230 -2.94 7.30 14.19
C PRO A 230 -3.39 8.71 13.82
N ALA A 231 -4.21 9.35 14.65
CA ALA A 231 -4.74 10.70 14.38
C ALA A 231 -3.61 11.73 14.12
N SER A 232 -2.56 11.71 14.93
CA SER A 232 -1.37 12.55 14.73
C SER A 232 -0.70 12.34 13.38
N PHE A 233 -0.69 11.09 12.88
CA PHE A 233 -0.13 10.79 11.57
C PHE A 233 -1.03 11.27 10.43
N LYS A 234 -2.36 11.17 10.60
CA LYS A 234 -3.31 11.75 9.65
C LYS A 234 -3.12 13.26 9.53
N GLU A 235 -3.05 13.95 10.67
CA GLU A 235 -2.76 15.39 10.74
C GLU A 235 -1.41 15.72 10.09
N PHE A 236 -0.38 14.91 10.32
CA PHE A 236 0.92 15.06 9.68
C PHE A 236 0.83 14.96 8.15
N LEU A 237 0.13 13.95 7.62
CA LEU A 237 -0.04 13.80 6.18
C LEU A 237 -0.83 14.96 5.57
N THR A 238 -1.90 15.43 6.22
CA THR A 238 -2.64 16.62 5.79
C THR A 238 -1.74 17.85 5.78
N ALA A 239 -0.96 18.07 6.84
CA ALA A 239 -0.02 19.17 6.92
C ALA A 239 1.05 19.13 5.82
N VAL A 240 1.50 17.94 5.43
CA VAL A 240 2.44 17.75 4.32
C VAL A 240 1.82 18.15 2.98
N VAL A 241 0.56 17.79 2.73
CA VAL A 241 -0.17 18.20 1.52
C VAL A 241 -0.29 19.71 1.46
N ASP A 242 -0.65 20.36 2.58
CA ASP A 242 -0.84 21.82 2.66
C ASP A 242 0.43 22.65 2.42
N LEU A 243 1.62 22.04 2.54
CA LEU A 243 2.90 22.74 2.34
C LEU A 243 3.24 22.97 0.86
N ASP A 244 2.62 22.23 -0.06
CA ASP A 244 2.87 22.36 -1.50
C ASP A 244 1.55 22.61 -2.25
N PRO A 245 1.33 23.83 -2.78
CA PRO A 245 0.08 24.13 -3.48
C PRO A 245 -0.14 23.29 -4.75
N ASP A 246 0.94 22.71 -5.31
CA ASP A 246 0.89 21.85 -6.48
C ASP A 246 0.98 20.36 -6.11
N PHE A 247 0.79 20.00 -4.83
CA PHE A 247 0.99 18.64 -4.32
C PHE A 247 0.15 17.62 -5.09
N GLU A 248 -1.15 17.86 -5.22
CA GLU A 248 -2.09 16.94 -5.88
C GLU A 248 -1.76 16.72 -7.36
N THR A 249 -1.28 17.77 -8.04
CA THR A 249 -0.94 17.69 -9.47
C THR A 249 0.37 16.94 -9.71
N HIS A 250 1.32 17.03 -8.78
CA HIS A 250 2.70 16.64 -9.06
C HIS A 250 3.23 15.51 -8.19
N THR A 251 2.65 15.26 -7.03
CA THR A 251 3.16 14.29 -6.07
C THR A 251 2.04 13.72 -5.19
N PRO A 252 0.85 13.40 -5.74
CA PRO A 252 -0.28 13.00 -4.91
C PRO A 252 0.06 11.76 -4.09
N LEU A 253 -0.53 11.68 -2.90
CA LEU A 253 -0.55 10.46 -2.11
C LEU A 253 -1.52 9.47 -2.75
N LEU A 254 -1.22 8.18 -2.64
CA LEU A 254 -2.15 7.11 -3.03
C LEU A 254 -2.92 6.58 -1.83
N ARG A 255 -2.35 6.78 -0.64
CA ARG A 255 -3.03 6.52 0.63
C ARG A 255 -3.17 7.85 1.32
N GLU A 256 -4.39 8.34 1.31
CA GLU A 256 -4.75 9.57 1.97
C GLU A 256 -4.74 9.36 3.49
N ALA A 257 -4.76 10.45 4.24
CA ALA A 257 -4.80 10.43 5.69
C ALA A 257 -5.94 9.55 6.23
N GLU A 258 -7.09 9.54 5.56
CA GLU A 258 -8.26 8.77 6.00
C GLU A 258 -8.29 7.31 5.53
N SER A 259 -7.39 6.91 4.64
CA SER A 259 -7.32 5.53 4.17
C SER A 259 -6.99 4.56 5.30
N LEU A 260 -7.57 3.37 5.25
CA LEU A 260 -7.14 2.25 6.08
C LEU A 260 -5.88 1.63 5.47
N HIS A 261 -4.89 1.33 6.30
CA HIS A 261 -3.69 0.64 5.85
C HIS A 261 -3.95 -0.87 5.77
N PRO A 262 -3.89 -1.51 4.58
CA PRO A 262 -4.00 -2.96 4.44
C PRO A 262 -2.73 -3.64 4.93
N LEU A 263 -2.73 -4.10 6.18
CA LEU A 263 -1.55 -4.77 6.74
C LEU A 263 -1.42 -6.19 6.17
N TYR A 264 -2.52 -6.94 6.16
CA TYR A 264 -2.57 -8.30 5.61
C TYR A 264 -3.69 -8.44 4.57
N GLY A 265 -3.36 -9.00 3.41
CA GLY A 265 -4.35 -9.38 2.40
C GLY A 265 -4.34 -10.90 2.20
N PHE A 266 -5.51 -11.48 1.95
CA PHE A 266 -5.67 -12.92 1.78
C PHE A 266 -6.41 -13.22 0.48
N GLU A 267 -5.87 -14.17 -0.30
CA GLU A 267 -6.54 -14.75 -1.48
C GLU A 267 -6.76 -16.25 -1.22
N LEU A 268 -8.01 -16.71 -1.35
CA LEU A 268 -8.41 -18.07 -1.00
C LEU A 268 -8.40 -18.97 -2.24
N GLU A 269 -7.27 -19.62 -2.49
CA GLU A 269 -7.07 -20.38 -3.72
C GLU A 269 -7.37 -21.86 -3.56
N SER A 270 -8.60 -22.23 -3.94
CA SER A 270 -8.98 -23.65 -4.04
C SER A 270 -8.34 -24.35 -5.24
N SER A 271 -7.66 -23.63 -6.16
CA SER A 271 -6.99 -24.18 -7.34
C SER A 271 -5.69 -23.44 -7.68
N ALA A 272 -4.67 -24.15 -8.18
CA ALA A 272 -3.39 -23.53 -8.57
C ALA A 272 -3.39 -22.94 -10.01
N GLY A 273 -4.55 -22.45 -10.46
CA GLY A 273 -4.80 -22.07 -11.85
C GLY A 273 -4.24 -20.69 -12.25
N LYS A 274 -4.88 -20.06 -13.24
CA LYS A 274 -4.57 -18.67 -13.66
C LYS A 274 -4.98 -17.65 -12.58
N HIS A 275 -6.04 -17.94 -11.83
CA HIS A 275 -6.52 -17.10 -10.73
C HIS A 275 -5.45 -16.87 -9.67
N ALA A 276 -4.74 -17.94 -9.27
CA ALA A 276 -3.62 -17.83 -8.33
C ALA A 276 -2.50 -16.86 -8.78
N ALA A 277 -2.25 -16.74 -10.09
CA ALA A 277 -1.27 -15.77 -10.60
C ALA A 277 -1.78 -14.33 -10.48
N GLY A 278 -3.08 -14.11 -10.70
CA GLY A 278 -3.73 -12.83 -10.41
C GLY A 278 -3.68 -12.48 -8.92
N GLY A 279 -3.94 -13.45 -8.05
CA GLY A 279 -3.82 -13.29 -6.59
C GLY A 279 -2.41 -12.87 -6.14
N VAL A 280 -1.35 -13.49 -6.68
CA VAL A 280 0.05 -13.07 -6.39
C VAL A 280 0.28 -11.61 -6.76
N LEU A 281 -0.19 -11.17 -7.93
CA LEU A 281 -0.01 -9.79 -8.38
C LEU A 281 -0.80 -8.80 -7.51
N ASN A 282 -2.03 -9.16 -7.15
CA ASN A 282 -2.92 -8.33 -6.34
C ASN A 282 -2.37 -8.15 -4.92
N LEU A 283 -2.00 -9.26 -4.29
CA LEU A 283 -1.38 -9.29 -2.96
C LEU A 283 0.01 -8.65 -2.96
N GLY A 284 0.76 -8.76 -4.06
CA GLY A 284 2.07 -8.15 -4.18
C GLY A 284 2.04 -6.62 -4.25
N ALA A 285 0.92 -6.05 -4.73
CA ALA A 285 0.81 -4.62 -4.98
C ALA A 285 0.20 -3.83 -3.81
N TYR A 286 -0.73 -4.41 -3.05
CA TYR A 286 -1.58 -3.65 -2.14
C TYR A 286 -1.28 -3.85 -0.64
N PRO A 287 -1.42 -5.04 -0.04
CA PRO A 287 -1.15 -5.20 1.38
C PRO A 287 0.36 -5.14 1.70
N THR A 288 0.69 -4.82 2.95
CA THR A 288 2.09 -4.97 3.42
C THR A 288 2.53 -6.41 3.35
N VAL A 289 1.67 -7.36 3.74
CA VAL A 289 1.91 -8.79 3.64
C VAL A 289 0.71 -9.47 2.96
N GLY A 290 0.99 -10.24 1.93
CA GLY A 290 0.01 -11.01 1.19
C GLY A 290 0.09 -12.50 1.52
N GLN A 291 -1.05 -13.14 1.79
CA GLN A 291 -1.12 -14.58 2.00
C GLN A 291 -2.03 -15.23 0.96
N ILE A 292 -1.49 -16.18 0.20
CA ILE A 292 -2.32 -17.09 -0.58
C ILE A 292 -2.63 -18.29 0.28
N VAL A 293 -3.90 -18.40 0.68
CA VAL A 293 -4.37 -19.47 1.55
C VAL A 293 -4.84 -20.63 0.70
N VAL A 294 -4.39 -21.84 1.02
CA VAL A 294 -4.69 -23.06 0.26
C VAL A 294 -5.12 -24.19 1.18
N PRO A 295 -5.90 -25.17 0.70
CA PRO A 295 -6.37 -26.27 1.55
C PRO A 295 -5.31 -27.33 1.85
N ASN A 296 -4.23 -27.42 1.07
CA ASN A 296 -3.22 -28.46 1.28
C ASN A 296 -1.85 -28.13 0.68
N GLU A 297 -0.87 -28.87 1.18
CA GLU A 297 0.55 -28.77 0.82
C GLU A 297 0.83 -29.00 -0.67
N THR A 298 0.04 -29.85 -1.35
CA THR A 298 0.22 -30.09 -2.79
C THR A 298 -0.09 -28.83 -3.61
N LYS A 299 -1.11 -28.05 -3.20
CA LYS A 299 -1.44 -26.78 -3.85
C LYS A 299 -0.44 -25.69 -3.49
N ARG A 300 -0.02 -25.63 -2.22
CA ARG A 300 1.01 -24.72 -1.71
C ARG A 300 2.24 -24.71 -2.63
N ARG A 301 2.85 -25.87 -2.84
CA ARG A 301 4.05 -26.03 -3.69
C ARG A 301 3.87 -25.53 -5.12
N ARG A 302 2.67 -25.70 -5.69
CA ARG A 302 2.37 -25.22 -7.06
C ARG A 302 2.24 -23.70 -7.12
N ILE A 303 1.79 -23.08 -6.04
CA ILE A 303 1.67 -21.62 -5.93
C ILE A 303 3.03 -21.00 -5.60
N GLU A 304 3.83 -21.63 -4.73
CA GLU A 304 5.19 -21.19 -4.41
C GLU A 304 6.06 -21.05 -5.66
N THR A 305 6.01 -22.00 -6.60
CA THR A 305 6.72 -21.86 -7.89
C THR A 305 6.28 -20.62 -8.69
N LYS A 306 5.01 -20.21 -8.58
CA LYS A 306 4.53 -18.96 -9.22
C LYS A 306 5.05 -17.74 -8.48
N ILE A 307 5.01 -17.75 -7.15
CA ILE A 307 5.55 -16.67 -6.32
C ILE A 307 7.03 -16.46 -6.66
N GLU A 308 7.84 -17.53 -6.67
CA GLU A 308 9.26 -17.45 -7.05
C GLU A 308 9.47 -16.84 -8.45
N THR A 309 8.60 -17.18 -9.40
CA THR A 309 8.64 -16.61 -10.75
C THR A 309 8.37 -15.10 -10.73
N TYR A 310 7.35 -14.67 -10.01
CA TYR A 310 6.97 -13.26 -9.90
C TYR A 310 7.94 -12.45 -9.03
N GLU A 311 8.52 -13.06 -8.00
CA GLU A 311 9.59 -12.47 -7.20
C GLU A 311 10.80 -12.15 -8.08
N GLN A 312 11.23 -13.11 -8.91
CA GLN A 312 12.37 -12.91 -9.81
C GLN A 312 12.07 -11.92 -10.94
N ALA A 313 10.86 -11.98 -11.51
CA ALA A 313 10.51 -11.17 -12.67
C ALA A 313 10.08 -9.75 -12.33
N LEU A 314 9.35 -9.57 -11.22
CA LEU A 314 8.69 -8.32 -10.85
C LEU A 314 9.12 -7.77 -9.48
N GLY A 315 9.94 -8.52 -8.72
CA GLY A 315 10.40 -8.07 -7.40
C GLY A 315 9.34 -8.16 -6.29
N ILE A 316 8.25 -8.92 -6.50
CA ILE A 316 7.22 -9.15 -5.48
C ILE A 316 7.80 -10.02 -4.36
N ARG A 317 7.93 -9.47 -3.16
CA ARG A 317 8.62 -10.11 -2.01
C ARG A 317 7.77 -10.23 -0.75
N ASN A 318 6.56 -9.72 -0.79
CA ASN A 318 5.66 -9.64 0.34
C ASN A 318 4.53 -10.68 0.27
N VAL A 319 4.60 -11.65 -0.64
CA VAL A 319 3.55 -12.67 -0.81
C VAL A 319 4.08 -14.03 -0.37
N GLU A 320 3.35 -14.68 0.53
CA GLU A 320 3.63 -16.01 1.03
C GLU A 320 2.41 -16.95 0.88
N THR A 321 2.59 -18.21 1.23
CA THR A 321 1.50 -19.21 1.21
C THR A 321 1.22 -19.75 2.59
N GLN A 322 -0.06 -19.97 2.89
CA GLN A 322 -0.52 -20.56 4.13
C GLN A 322 -1.43 -21.77 3.84
N VAL A 323 -1.19 -22.88 4.53
CA VAL A 323 -2.06 -24.05 4.44
C VAL A 323 -3.09 -23.98 5.56
N MET A 324 -4.37 -23.97 5.21
CA MET A 324 -5.49 -24.08 6.16
C MET A 324 -6.36 -25.25 5.76
N ASP A 325 -6.14 -26.35 6.46
CA ASP A 325 -6.89 -27.59 6.29
C ASP A 325 -8.06 -27.64 7.27
N HIS A 326 -9.21 -28.10 6.80
CA HIS A 326 -10.42 -28.32 7.60
C HIS A 326 -10.84 -29.79 7.63
N ASP A 327 -10.04 -30.66 7.01
CA ASP A 327 -10.22 -32.12 6.94
C ASP A 327 -10.02 -32.82 8.30
#